data_AF-A0A819DLI2-F1
#
_entry.id   AF-A0A819DLI2-F1
#
_cell.length_a   1.000
_cell.length_b   1.000
_cell.length_c   1.000
_cell.angle_alpha   90.00
_cell.angle_beta   90.00
_cell.angle_gamma   90.00
#
_symmetry.space_group_name_H-M   'P 1'
#
loop_
_entity.id
_entity.type
_entity.pdbx_description
1 polymer ?
#
loop_
_entity_poly.entity_id
_entity_poly.type
_entity_poly.pdbx_seq_one_letter_code
_entity_poly.pdbx_strand_id
1 'polypeptide(L)'
;MTEAFVILTGEIQAKSPAISFINSNKGKPLLIVADEYAFKLNKATTTTKYWICTINGYAAKVHTDSTNLLMKTVDNHSHLPEKEKLECILFFLGEDIDGETLFYLPQYMMYDIIKPMKERVHFLAEHRDLFHGAFRNNSDQGISEKYINHLQDNNLNNY
;
A
#
# COMPACT_ATOMS: atom_id res chain seq x y z
N MET A 1 22.60 -28.99 55.27
CA MET A 1 22.42 -27.62 54.77
C MET A 1 21.70 -27.75 53.44
N THR A 2 20.41 -27.45 53.42
CA THR A 2 19.52 -27.63 52.27
C THR A 2 19.37 -26.28 51.57
N GLU A 3 19.90 -26.16 50.36
CA GLU A 3 19.76 -24.94 49.55
C GLU A 3 18.37 -24.93 48.91
N ALA A 4 17.59 -23.90 49.23
CA ALA A 4 16.27 -23.68 48.63
C ALA A 4 16.44 -23.00 47.27
N PHE A 5 15.96 -23.66 46.22
CA PHE A 5 15.96 -23.14 44.85
C PHE A 5 14.69 -22.31 44.63
N VAL A 6 14.83 -20.99 44.52
CA VAL A 6 13.71 -20.06 44.25
C VAL A 6 13.47 -20.01 42.74
N ILE A 7 12.35 -20.56 42.27
CA ILE A 7 11.93 -20.44 40.87
C ILE A 7 11.19 -19.10 40.71
N LEU A 8 11.83 -18.13 40.07
CA LEU A 8 11.21 -16.87 39.66
C LEU A 8 10.29 -17.15 38.46
N THR A 9 8.98 -17.15 38.67
CA THR A 9 7.98 -17.20 37.60
C THR A 9 7.91 -15.84 36.92
N GLY A 10 8.78 -15.60 35.95
CA GLY A 10 8.67 -14.44 35.06
C GLY A 10 7.47 -14.61 34.13
N GLU A 11 6.43 -13.80 34.33
CA GLU A 11 5.34 -13.68 33.35
C GLU A 11 5.90 -13.09 32.06
N ILE A 12 6.06 -13.93 31.04
CA ILE A 12 6.40 -13.48 29.70
C ILE A 12 5.15 -12.80 29.14
N GLN A 13 5.05 -11.47 29.28
CA GLN A 13 4.06 -10.69 28.58
C GLN A 13 4.35 -10.80 27.08
N ALA A 14 3.62 -11.67 26.39
CA ALA A 14 3.67 -11.78 24.94
C ALA A 14 3.28 -10.42 24.36
N LYS A 15 4.25 -9.71 23.79
CA LYS A 15 4.03 -8.44 23.11
C LYS A 15 3.03 -8.66 21.98
N SER A 16 1.86 -8.02 22.07
CA SER A 16 0.88 -8.04 20.98
C SER A 16 1.53 -7.52 19.70
N PRO A 17 1.28 -8.16 18.54
CA PRO A 17 1.87 -7.73 17.29
C PRO A 17 1.39 -6.31 16.95
N ALA A 18 2.32 -5.48 16.46
CA ALA A 18 1.99 -4.15 15.98
C ALA A 18 1.10 -4.25 14.73
N ILE A 19 0.11 -3.36 14.62
CA ILE A 19 -0.75 -3.26 13.44
C ILE A 19 -0.77 -1.82 12.93
N SER A 20 -0.81 -1.66 11.62
CA SER A 20 -0.96 -0.36 10.96
C SER A 20 -1.95 -0.44 9.79
N PHE A 21 -2.56 0.68 9.45
CA PHE A 21 -3.55 0.77 8.38
C PHE A 21 -3.03 1.70 7.30
N ILE A 22 -3.08 1.24 6.06
CA ILE A 22 -2.66 2.01 4.89
C ILE A 22 -3.73 1.94 3.81
N ASN A 23 -3.65 2.82 2.81
CA ASN A 23 -4.50 2.72 1.64
C ASN A 23 -3.69 2.17 0.46
N SER A 24 -4.27 1.22 -0.26
CA SER A 24 -3.74 0.79 -1.55
C SER A 24 -3.79 1.94 -2.58
N ASN A 25 -3.06 1.80 -3.68
CA ASN A 25 -3.11 2.75 -4.81
C ASN A 25 -4.52 2.97 -5.40
N LYS A 26 -5.47 2.08 -5.10
CA LYS A 26 -6.88 2.18 -5.51
C LYS A 26 -7.77 2.77 -4.40
N GLY A 27 -7.19 3.35 -3.36
CA GLY A 27 -7.87 3.91 -2.18
C GLY A 27 -8.43 2.88 -1.21
N LYS A 28 -8.36 1.58 -1.51
CA LYS A 28 -8.91 0.53 -0.62
C LYS A 28 -8.02 0.33 0.60
N PRO A 29 -8.59 0.18 1.81
CA PRO A 29 -7.82 0.00 3.03
C PRO A 29 -7.11 -1.36 3.04
N LEU A 30 -5.88 -1.35 3.54
CA LEU A 30 -5.05 -2.51 3.84
C LEU A 30 -4.65 -2.47 5.31
N LEU A 31 -4.55 -3.64 5.91
CA LEU A 31 -4.05 -3.86 7.26
C LEU A 31 -2.67 -4.48 7.15
N ILE A 32 -1.68 -3.88 7.81
CA ILE A 32 -0.34 -4.44 7.95
C ILE A 32 -0.19 -4.99 9.36
N VAL A 33 0.32 -6.22 9.47
CA VAL A 33 0.59 -6.88 10.75
C VAL A 33 2.08 -7.15 10.86
N ALA A 34 2.68 -6.72 11.98
CA ALA A 34 4.10 -6.86 12.31
C ALA A 34 5.06 -6.35 11.21
N ASP A 35 4.63 -5.37 10.41
CA ASP A 35 5.40 -4.78 9.30
C ASP A 35 5.82 -5.78 8.19
N GLU A 36 5.19 -6.96 8.14
CA GLU A 36 5.61 -8.06 7.25
C GLU A 36 4.53 -8.51 6.26
N TYR A 37 3.26 -8.47 6.67
CA TYR A 37 2.16 -9.04 5.91
C TYR A 37 1.03 -8.04 5.68
N ALA A 38 0.59 -7.95 4.43
CA ALA A 38 -0.53 -7.11 4.00
C ALA A 38 -1.83 -7.92 3.90
N PHE A 39 -2.88 -7.40 4.51
CA PHE A 39 -4.23 -7.96 4.46
C PHE A 39 -5.21 -6.97 3.83
N LYS A 40 -6.12 -7.48 3.00
CA LYS A 40 -7.22 -6.72 2.42
C LYS A 40 -8.52 -7.00 3.17
N LEU A 41 -9.37 -5.99 3.29
CA LEU A 41 -10.69 -6.14 3.89
C LEU A 41 -11.54 -7.10 3.03
N ASN A 42 -12.03 -8.17 3.64
CA ASN A 42 -12.89 -9.16 3.00
C ASN A 42 -14.37 -8.93 3.34
N LYS A 43 -14.66 -8.74 4.63
CA LYS A 43 -16.03 -8.51 5.14
C LYS A 43 -15.98 -7.62 6.36
N ALA A 44 -16.99 -6.78 6.54
CA ALA A 44 -17.21 -6.04 7.79
C ALA A 44 -18.62 -6.34 8.33
N THR A 45 -18.71 -6.51 9.64
CA THR A 45 -19.95 -6.54 10.42
C THR A 45 -19.97 -5.34 11.36
N THR A 46 -21.06 -5.15 12.11
CA THR A 46 -21.19 -4.07 13.10
C THR A 46 -20.08 -4.11 14.15
N THR A 47 -19.60 -5.30 14.51
CA THR A 47 -18.62 -5.49 15.59
C THR A 47 -17.23 -5.88 15.11
N THR A 48 -17.10 -6.44 13.91
CA THR A 48 -15.86 -7.13 13.49
C THR A 48 -15.57 -6.91 12.01
N LYS A 49 -14.30 -6.64 11.70
CA LYS A 49 -13.75 -6.59 10.35
C LYS A 49 -12.88 -7.81 10.12
N TYR A 50 -13.13 -8.49 9.01
CA TYR A 50 -12.46 -9.70 8.58
C TYR A 50 -11.51 -9.35 7.45
N TRP A 51 -10.23 -9.59 7.67
CA TRP A 51 -9.15 -9.31 6.76
C TRP A 51 -8.53 -10.62 6.28
N ILE A 52 -8.19 -10.68 5.00
CA ILE A 52 -7.55 -11.85 4.38
C ILE A 52 -6.23 -11.43 3.75
N CYS A 53 -5.28 -12.36 3.66
CA CYS A 53 -4.03 -12.09 2.97
C CYS A 53 -4.28 -11.52 1.57
N THR A 54 -3.45 -10.56 1.17
CA THR A 54 -3.52 -9.96 -0.16
C THR A 54 -3.13 -10.95 -1.25
N ILE A 55 -2.20 -11.88 -0.96
CA ILE A 55 -1.77 -12.93 -1.88
C ILE A 55 -2.85 -14.01 -1.98
N ASN A 56 -3.26 -14.32 -3.22
CA ASN A 56 -4.31 -15.30 -3.48
C ASN A 56 -3.85 -16.73 -3.13
N GLY A 57 -4.79 -17.54 -2.64
CA GLY A 57 -4.53 -18.96 -2.31
C GLY A 57 -4.07 -19.21 -0.87
N TYR A 58 -3.85 -18.16 -0.08
CA TYR A 58 -3.40 -18.28 1.31
C TYR A 58 -4.54 -18.14 2.31
N ALA A 59 -4.49 -18.96 3.36
CA ALA A 59 -5.55 -19.07 4.36
C ALA A 59 -5.38 -18.10 5.55
N ALA A 60 -4.33 -17.28 5.56
CA ALA A 60 -4.06 -16.35 6.64
C ALA A 60 -5.16 -15.27 6.75
N LYS A 61 -5.63 -15.06 7.98
CA LYS A 61 -6.76 -14.18 8.29
C LYS A 61 -6.48 -13.37 9.53
N VAL A 62 -6.99 -12.15 9.55
CA VAL A 62 -6.90 -11.26 10.71
C VAL A 62 -8.28 -10.69 10.98
N HIS A 63 -8.67 -10.63 12.25
CA HIS A 63 -9.91 -10.02 12.68
C HIS A 63 -9.58 -8.80 13.54
N THR A 64 -10.17 -7.68 13.20
CA THR A 64 -10.17 -6.49 14.07
C THR A 64 -11.58 -6.17 14.50
N ASP A 65 -11.75 -5.43 15.58
CA ASP A 65 -13.07 -4.90 15.95
C ASP A 65 -13.46 -3.70 15.07
N SER A 66 -14.60 -3.08 15.42
CA SER A 66 -15.08 -1.86 14.77
C SER A 66 -14.14 -0.65 14.94
N THR A 67 -13.39 -0.59 16.05
CA THR A 67 -12.43 0.48 16.39
C THR A 67 -11.01 0.19 15.90
N ASN A 68 -10.85 -0.86 15.08
CA ASN A 68 -9.58 -1.29 14.47
C ASN A 68 -8.57 -1.92 15.45
N LEU A 69 -9.00 -2.38 16.62
CA LEU A 69 -8.14 -3.14 17.52
C LEU A 69 -8.04 -4.60 17.08
N LEU A 70 -6.84 -5.17 17.18
CA LEU A 70 -6.58 -6.56 16.83
C LEU A 70 -7.31 -7.50 17.80
N MET A 71 -8.19 -8.36 17.28
CA MET A 71 -8.91 -9.35 18.08
C MET A 71 -8.32 -10.75 17.94
N LYS A 72 -8.04 -11.16 16.69
CA LYS A 72 -7.59 -12.52 16.39
C LYS A 72 -6.72 -12.54 15.14
N THR A 73 -5.67 -13.33 15.18
CA THR A 73 -4.84 -13.67 14.04
C THR A 73 -4.93 -15.18 13.79
N VAL A 74 -5.04 -15.55 12.51
CA VAL A 74 -4.87 -16.91 12.03
C VAL A 74 -3.70 -16.84 11.05
N ASP A 75 -2.52 -17.12 11.58
CA ASP A 75 -1.28 -17.06 10.82
C ASP A 75 -1.03 -18.41 10.14
N ASN A 76 -1.30 -18.45 8.84
CA ASN A 76 -0.99 -19.59 7.98
C ASN A 76 -0.47 -19.07 6.63
N HIS A 77 0.58 -18.25 6.71
CA HIS A 77 1.32 -17.82 5.54
C HIS A 77 2.23 -18.96 5.08
N SER A 78 2.07 -19.39 3.83
CA SER A 78 3.02 -20.29 3.15
C SER A 78 3.78 -19.53 2.06
N HIS A 79 3.94 -18.22 2.25
CA HIS A 79 4.75 -17.34 1.43
C HIS A 79 5.63 -16.47 2.33
N LEU A 80 6.71 -15.95 1.76
CA LEU A 80 7.62 -15.04 2.47
C LEU A 80 6.95 -13.68 2.72
N PRO A 81 7.34 -12.96 3.78
CA PRO A 81 6.96 -11.56 4.00
C PRO A 81 7.24 -10.69 2.76
N GLU A 82 6.31 -9.78 2.44
CA GLU A 82 6.48 -8.83 1.33
C GLU A 82 7.12 -7.51 1.82
N LYS A 83 8.16 -7.60 2.66
CA LYS A 83 8.73 -6.44 3.38
C LYS A 83 9.12 -5.29 2.45
N GLU A 84 9.86 -5.57 1.39
CA GLU A 84 10.33 -4.56 0.42
C GLU A 84 9.16 -3.81 -0.25
N LYS A 85 8.11 -4.55 -0.60
CA LYS A 85 6.91 -3.97 -1.22
C LYS A 85 6.12 -3.10 -0.24
N LEU A 86 6.07 -3.51 1.03
CA LEU A 86 5.44 -2.73 2.09
C LEU A 86 6.23 -1.45 2.38
N GLU A 87 7.55 -1.52 2.42
CA GLU A 87 8.43 -0.35 2.55
C GLU A 87 8.19 0.65 1.41
N CYS A 88 8.06 0.17 0.17
CA CYS A 88 7.67 1.03 -0.96
C CYS A 88 6.34 1.72 -0.71
N ILE A 89 5.29 0.98 -0.34
CA ILE A 89 3.96 1.56 -0.15
C ILE A 89 3.98 2.58 1.00
N LEU A 90 4.64 2.26 2.10
CA LEU A 90 4.77 3.16 3.25
C LEU A 90 5.54 4.43 2.87
N PHE A 91 6.62 4.30 2.10
CA PHE A 91 7.41 5.43 1.59
C PHE A 91 6.58 6.38 0.72
N PHE A 92 5.71 5.86 -0.15
CA PHE A 92 4.86 6.71 -1.00
C PHE A 92 3.64 7.31 -0.27
N LEU A 93 3.26 6.77 0.89
CA LEU A 93 2.10 7.23 1.67
C LEU A 93 2.48 8.18 2.82
N GLY A 94 3.72 8.08 3.32
CA GLY A 94 4.28 9.05 4.25
C GLY A 94 4.73 10.29 3.47
N GLU A 95 3.84 11.29 3.41
CA GLU A 95 4.07 12.74 3.28
C GLU A 95 5.28 13.26 2.47
N ASP A 96 4.99 14.21 1.57
CA ASP A 96 5.89 15.22 1.00
C ASP A 96 7.38 14.87 1.03
N ILE A 97 7.78 13.98 0.12
CA ILE A 97 9.17 13.67 -0.12
C ILE A 97 9.85 14.98 -0.54
N ASP A 98 10.61 15.59 0.38
CA ASP A 98 11.56 16.60 -0.02
C ASP A 98 12.53 15.97 -1.02
N GLY A 99 12.84 16.68 -2.10
CA GLY A 99 13.49 16.10 -3.29
C GLY A 99 14.82 15.37 -3.03
N GLU A 100 15.39 15.49 -1.84
CA GLU A 100 16.62 14.81 -1.41
C GLU A 100 16.43 13.34 -1.00
N THR A 101 15.24 12.93 -0.55
CA THR A 101 15.05 11.55 -0.05
C THR A 101 14.89 10.52 -1.19
N LEU A 102 14.63 10.95 -2.42
CA LEU A 102 14.54 10.11 -3.63
C LEU A 102 15.85 9.42 -4.04
N PHE A 103 17.00 9.85 -3.52
CA PHE A 103 18.32 9.35 -3.91
C PHE A 103 18.75 8.06 -3.20
N TYR A 104 18.03 7.62 -2.17
CA TYR A 104 18.36 6.43 -1.39
C TYR A 104 17.54 5.19 -1.73
N LEU A 105 16.67 5.24 -2.75
CA LEU A 105 15.94 4.06 -3.19
C LEU A 105 16.91 3.05 -3.84
N PRO A 106 16.91 1.77 -3.41
CA PRO A 106 17.72 0.73 -4.03
C PRO A 106 17.45 0.67 -5.54
N GLN A 107 18.50 0.69 -6.37
CA GLN A 107 18.41 0.76 -7.83
C GLN A 107 17.47 -0.29 -8.46
N TYR A 108 17.26 -1.43 -7.79
CA TYR A 108 16.41 -2.53 -8.27
C TYR A 108 14.90 -2.26 -8.11
N MET A 109 14.48 -1.35 -7.21
CA MET A 109 13.07 -0.93 -7.08
C MET A 109 12.64 0.03 -8.21
N MET A 110 13.61 0.49 -9.01
CA MET A 110 13.38 1.52 -10.02
C MET A 110 12.84 0.99 -11.36
N TYR A 111 12.98 -0.31 -11.64
CA TYR A 111 12.75 -0.83 -12.99
C TYR A 111 11.33 -1.35 -13.23
N ASP A 112 10.72 -2.04 -12.26
CA ASP A 112 9.38 -2.66 -12.48
C ASP A 112 8.22 -1.82 -11.94
N ILE A 113 8.45 -1.02 -10.90
CA ILE A 113 7.42 -0.17 -10.27
C ILE A 113 7.56 1.28 -10.77
N ILE A 114 8.79 1.78 -10.88
CA ILE A 114 9.04 3.20 -11.19
C ILE A 114 9.11 3.48 -12.69
N LYS A 115 9.46 2.55 -13.59
CA LYS A 115 9.48 2.82 -15.05
C LYS A 115 8.13 3.33 -15.59
N PRO A 116 6.98 2.67 -15.34
CA PRO A 116 5.68 3.21 -15.75
C PRO A 116 5.26 4.47 -14.96
N MET A 117 5.88 4.76 -13.81
CA MET A 117 5.63 5.97 -13.04
C MET A 117 6.48 7.17 -13.49
N LYS A 118 7.74 6.97 -13.88
CA LYS A 118 8.61 8.00 -14.46
C LYS A 118 8.07 8.47 -15.81
N GLU A 119 7.57 7.56 -16.65
CA GLU A 119 6.87 7.93 -17.88
C GLU A 119 5.62 8.79 -17.58
N ARG A 120 4.88 8.49 -16.52
CA ARG A 120 3.74 9.32 -16.06
C ARG A 120 4.16 10.67 -15.48
N VAL A 121 5.23 10.74 -14.70
CA VAL A 121 5.70 12.00 -14.11
C VAL A 121 6.35 12.90 -15.16
N HIS A 122 7.12 12.35 -16.10
CA HIS A 122 7.62 13.11 -17.26
C HIS A 122 6.47 13.59 -18.14
N PHE A 123 5.48 12.72 -18.42
CA PHE A 123 4.28 13.10 -19.17
C PHE A 123 3.51 14.24 -18.48
N LEU A 124 3.32 14.17 -17.16
CA LEU A 124 2.64 15.22 -16.39
C LEU A 124 3.46 16.51 -16.28
N ALA A 125 4.80 16.42 -16.26
CA ALA A 125 5.69 17.58 -16.25
C ALA A 125 5.72 18.29 -17.62
N GLU A 126 5.72 17.54 -18.72
CA GLU A 126 5.69 18.08 -20.09
C GLU A 126 4.33 18.67 -20.47
N HIS A 127 3.24 18.19 -19.87
CA HIS A 127 1.87 18.65 -20.16
C HIS A 127 1.28 19.51 -19.04
N ARG A 128 2.14 20.06 -18.16
CA ARG A 128 1.75 20.88 -17.01
C ARG A 128 0.90 22.09 -17.41
N ASP A 129 1.19 22.69 -18.55
CA ASP A 129 0.46 23.86 -19.07
C ASP A 129 -0.96 23.53 -19.57
N LEU A 130 -1.20 22.29 -19.99
CA LEU A 130 -2.54 21.83 -20.40
C LEU A 130 -3.45 21.58 -19.19
N PHE A 131 -2.88 21.14 -18.06
CA PHE A 131 -3.65 20.85 -16.85
C PHE A 131 -4.04 22.09 -16.05
N HIS A 132 -3.20 23.14 -16.02
CA HIS A 132 -3.54 24.38 -15.32
C HIS A 132 -4.69 25.18 -16.00
N GLY A 133 -4.94 24.95 -17.29
CA GLY A 133 -6.08 25.54 -18.01
C GLY A 133 -7.42 24.81 -17.79
N ALA A 134 -7.39 23.52 -17.46
CA ALA A 134 -8.59 22.68 -17.40
C ALA A 134 -9.43 22.84 -16.11
N PHE A 135 -8.85 23.36 -15.03
CA PHE A 135 -9.54 23.47 -13.73
C PHE A 135 -10.23 24.82 -13.48
N ARG A 136 -10.12 25.79 -14.40
CA ARG A 136 -10.76 27.11 -14.21
C ARG A 136 -12.16 27.24 -14.79
N ASN A 137 -12.59 26.38 -15.73
CA ASN A 137 -13.90 26.49 -16.36
C ASN A 137 -14.58 25.11 -16.46
N ASN A 138 -15.26 24.70 -15.39
CA ASN A 138 -16.19 23.57 -15.43
C ASN A 138 -17.56 24.04 -15.91
N SER A 139 -17.69 24.19 -17.23
CA SER A 139 -18.97 24.03 -17.92
C SER A 139 -18.72 23.27 -19.23
N ASP A 140 -19.23 22.04 -19.24
CA ASP A 140 -19.63 21.24 -20.39
C ASP A 140 -18.57 20.62 -21.35
N GLN A 141 -18.54 19.28 -21.28
CA GLN A 141 -18.48 18.28 -22.36
C GLN A 141 -17.34 18.30 -23.42
N GLY A 142 -16.40 19.24 -23.42
CA GLY A 142 -15.40 19.33 -24.51
C GLY A 142 -14.06 18.60 -24.33
N ILE A 143 -13.73 18.09 -23.14
CA ILE A 143 -12.35 17.65 -22.82
C ILE A 143 -12.07 16.20 -23.25
N SER A 144 -13.09 15.32 -23.30
CA SER A 144 -12.86 13.91 -23.65
C SER A 144 -12.55 13.69 -25.13
N GLU A 145 -13.11 14.49 -26.03
CA GLU A 145 -12.97 14.29 -27.49
C GLU A 145 -11.59 14.70 -28.00
N LYS A 146 -11.02 15.80 -27.50
CA LYS A 146 -9.65 16.22 -27.86
C LYS A 146 -8.59 15.23 -27.36
N TYR A 147 -8.82 14.59 -26.22
CA TYR A 147 -7.89 13.60 -25.66
C TYR A 147 -7.92 12.29 -26.44
N ILE A 148 -9.10 11.85 -26.90
CA ILE A 148 -9.25 10.63 -27.71
C ILE A 148 -8.63 10.81 -29.11
N ASN A 149 -8.84 11.95 -29.76
CA ASN A 149 -8.28 12.21 -31.09
C ASN A 149 -6.74 12.29 -31.07
N HIS A 150 -6.15 12.89 -30.04
CA HIS A 150 -4.69 12.97 -29.91
C HIS A 150 -4.02 11.59 -29.71
N LEU A 151 -4.73 10.63 -29.11
CA LEU A 151 -4.24 9.24 -28.98
C LEU A 151 -4.37 8.46 -30.29
N GLN A 152 -5.33 8.80 -31.15
CA GLN A 152 -5.52 8.15 -32.44
C GLN A 152 -4.49 8.62 -33.49
N ASP A 153 -4.16 9.91 -33.49
CA ASP A 153 -3.19 10.47 -34.45
C ASP A 153 -1.75 9.98 -34.21
N ASN A 154 -1.40 9.68 -32.96
CA ASN A 154 -0.06 9.19 -32.60
C ASN A 154 0.13 7.67 -32.80
N ASN A 155 -0.94 6.92 -33.09
CA ASN A 155 -0.87 5.46 -33.25
C ASN A 155 -0.82 5.01 -34.73
N LEU A 156 -0.81 5.95 -35.68
CA LEU A 156 -0.79 5.66 -37.12
C LEU A 156 0.60 5.67 -37.77
N ASN A 157 1.67 5.96 -37.03
CA ASN A 157 3.04 6.05 -37.58
C ASN A 157 3.98 4.90 -37.15
N ASN A 158 3.45 3.80 -36.60
CA ASN A 158 4.24 2.65 -36.15
C ASN A 158 3.80 1.32 -36.80
N TYR A 159 3.59 1.33 -38.12
CA TYR A 159 3.58 0.12 -38.97
C TYR A 159 4.29 0.38 -40.29
#